data_AF-A0A3S3NMF6-F1
#
_entry.id   AF-A0A3S3NMF6-F1
#
_cell.length_a   1.000
_cell.length_b   1.000
_cell.length_c   1.000
_cell.angle_alpha   90.00
_cell.angle_beta   90.00
_cell.angle_gamma   90.00
#
_symmetry.space_group_name_H-M   'P 1'
#
loop_
_entity.id
_entity.type
_entity.pdbx_description
1 polymer ?
#
loop_
_entity_poly.entity_id
_entity_poly.type
_entity_poly.pdbx_seq_one_letter_code
_entity_poly.pdbx_strand_id
1 'polypeptide(L)'
;MQIGRIQGCTRTIGKSQGYIGLPLRDIVINESVTGSNTPAMETAWFPTVEELNALVAGAPIILRVVGAGHPPVMLYAGDVPS
;
A
#
# COMPACT_ATOMS: atom_id res chain seq x y z
N MET A 1 8.58 -4.83 -0.57
CA MET A 1 8.27 -4.26 0.75
C MET A 1 7.44 -5.25 1.55
N GLN A 2 7.55 -5.21 2.87
CA GLN A 2 6.78 -6.06 3.78
C GLN A 2 5.49 -5.36 4.23
N ILE A 3 4.38 -6.10 4.25
CA ILE A 3 3.10 -5.59 4.76
C ILE A 3 3.21 -5.38 6.26
N GLY A 4 2.89 -4.16 6.70
CA GLY A 4 2.89 -3.76 8.09
C GLY A 4 1.50 -3.74 8.70
N ARG A 5 1.39 -4.07 10.00
CA ARG A 5 0.18 -3.72 10.76
C ARG A 5 0.28 -2.27 11.23
N ILE A 6 -0.58 -1.41 10.69
CA ILE A 6 -0.62 0.02 11.03
C ILE A 6 -1.37 0.27 12.35
N GLN A 7 -0.97 1.31 13.09
CA GLN A 7 -1.69 1.76 14.29
C GLN A 7 -3.14 2.12 13.93
N GLY A 8 -4.09 1.67 14.77
CA GLY A 8 -5.52 1.87 14.51
C GLY A 8 -6.08 0.98 13.39
N CYS A 9 -5.41 -0.14 13.06
CA CYS A 9 -5.95 -1.13 12.13
C CYS A 9 -7.37 -1.55 12.53
N THR A 10 -8.31 -1.40 11.60
CA THR A 10 -9.74 -1.70 11.77
C THR A 10 -10.10 -3.08 11.23
N ARG A 11 -9.44 -3.53 10.15
CA ARG A 11 -9.69 -4.84 9.53
C ARG A 11 -8.49 -5.37 8.75
N THR A 12 -8.53 -6.65 8.41
CA THR A 12 -7.58 -7.30 7.48
C THR A 12 -8.37 -7.92 6.33
N ILE A 13 -8.00 -7.63 5.08
CA ILE A 13 -8.70 -8.14 3.88
C ILE A 13 -7.83 -9.12 3.08
N GLY A 14 -8.42 -9.81 2.11
CA GLY A 14 -7.70 -10.67 1.14
C GLY A 14 -7.26 -12.04 1.65
N LYS A 15 -7.09 -12.22 2.97
CA LYS A 15 -6.59 -13.48 3.56
C LYS A 15 -7.43 -14.72 3.21
N SER A 16 -8.76 -14.60 3.24
CA SER A 16 -9.68 -15.70 2.90
C SER A 16 -9.66 -16.10 1.43
N GLN A 17 -9.08 -15.27 0.56
CA GLN A 17 -8.93 -15.52 -0.87
C GLN A 17 -7.57 -16.16 -1.22
N GLY A 18 -6.74 -16.47 -0.21
CA GLY A 18 -5.41 -17.04 -0.40
C GLY A 18 -4.26 -16.03 -0.49
N TYR A 19 -4.55 -14.72 -0.40
CA TYR A 19 -3.51 -13.69 -0.37
C TYR A 19 -2.89 -13.52 1.01
N ILE A 20 -1.71 -12.89 1.05
CA ILE A 20 -1.21 -12.30 2.30
C ILE A 20 -2.23 -11.26 2.75
N GLY A 21 -2.74 -11.41 3.97
CA GLY A 21 -3.76 -10.50 4.48
C GLY A 21 -3.24 -9.06 4.56
N LEU A 22 -4.03 -8.11 4.06
CA LEU A 22 -3.69 -6.69 4.05
C LEU A 22 -4.39 -5.97 5.23
N PRO A 23 -3.66 -5.60 6.30
CA PRO A 23 -4.21 -4.81 7.39
C PRO A 23 -4.50 -3.38 6.91
N LEU A 24 -5.71 -2.92 7.17
CA LEU A 24 -6.17 -1.58 6.81
C LEU A 24 -6.64 -0.83 8.05
N ARG A 25 -6.51 0.49 7.98
CA ARG A 25 -7.24 1.44 8.82
C ARG A 25 -8.24 2.18 7.95
N ASP A 26 -9.51 2.11 8.31
CA ASP A 26 -10.54 2.97 7.74
C ASP A 26 -10.40 4.38 8.31
N ILE A 27 -10.42 5.37 7.43
CA ILE A 27 -10.38 6.79 7.79
C ILE A 27 -11.42 7.56 7.00
N VAL A 28 -11.60 8.82 7.39
CA VAL A 28 -12.37 9.80 6.62
C VAL A 28 -11.43 10.93 6.26
N ILE A 29 -11.35 11.25 4.97
CA ILE A 29 -10.54 12.35 4.44
C ILE A 29 -11.43 13.50 3.96
N ASN A 30 -10.85 14.69 3.93
CA ASN A 30 -11.46 15.89 3.33
C ASN A 30 -10.46 16.44 2.32
N GLU A 31 -10.82 16.44 1.04
CA GLU A 31 -9.94 16.90 -0.04
C GLU A 31 -10.72 17.65 -1.12
N SER A 32 -10.03 18.51 -1.87
CA SER A 32 -10.66 19.43 -2.83
C SER A 32 -11.30 18.73 -4.02
N VAL A 33 -10.83 17.53 -4.39
CA VAL A 33 -11.30 16.80 -5.57
C VAL A 33 -12.39 15.80 -5.23
N THR A 34 -12.16 14.93 -4.24
CA THR A 34 -13.11 13.87 -3.85
C THR A 34 -14.17 14.35 -2.86
N GLY A 35 -13.98 15.54 -2.25
CA GLY A 35 -14.94 16.18 -1.36
C GLY A 35 -14.67 15.99 0.13
N SER A 36 -15.62 16.47 0.93
CA SER A 36 -15.59 16.34 2.39
C SER A 36 -16.22 15.04 2.87
N ASN A 37 -15.73 14.52 3.99
CA ASN A 37 -16.21 13.32 4.67
C ASN A 37 -16.14 12.05 3.81
N THR A 38 -15.11 11.95 2.97
CA THR A 38 -14.91 10.84 2.05
C THR A 38 -14.30 9.64 2.78
N PRO A 39 -14.93 8.44 2.75
CA PRO A 39 -14.32 7.23 3.28
C PRO A 39 -13.06 6.85 2.51
N ALA A 40 -11.98 6.55 3.23
CA ALA A 40 -10.73 6.09 2.66
C ALA A 40 -10.09 4.98 3.51
N MET A 41 -9.06 4.33 2.97
CA MET A 41 -8.37 3.21 3.60
C MET A 41 -6.86 3.40 3.51
N GLU A 42 -6.16 3.16 4.61
CA GLU A 42 -4.70 3.26 4.69
C GLU A 42 -4.08 1.91 5.08
N THR A 43 -2.92 1.60 4.49
CA THR A 43 -2.06 0.45 4.84
C THR A 43 -0.63 0.92 5.00
N ALA A 44 0.15 0.23 5.83
CA ALA A 44 1.59 0.46 5.97
C ALA A 44 2.39 -0.60 5.22
N TRP A 45 3.49 -0.19 4.59
CA TRP A 45 4.47 -1.06 3.96
C TRP A 45 5.86 -0.62 4.39
N PHE A 46 6.68 -1.59 4.80
CA PHE A 46 8.02 -1.34 5.29
C PHE A 46 9.04 -1.88 4.28
N PRO A 47 9.93 -1.05 3.72
CA PRO A 47 10.99 -1.54 2.85
C PRO A 47 11.99 -2.40 3.64
N THR A 48 12.62 -3.36 2.98
CA THR A 48 13.86 -3.96 3.52
C THR A 48 15.02 -2.96 3.43
N VAL A 49 16.17 -3.30 4.00
CA VAL A 49 17.37 -2.43 3.90
C VAL A 49 17.80 -2.27 2.45
N GLU A 50 17.74 -3.34 1.66
CA GLU A 50 18.10 -3.34 0.24
C GLU A 50 17.13 -2.46 -0.57
N GLU A 51 15.83 -2.60 -0.32
CA GLU A 51 14.82 -1.75 -0.95
C GLU A 51 15.00 -0.29 -0.55
N LEU A 52 15.27 0.00 0.74
CA LEU A 52 15.51 1.35 1.20
C LEU A 52 16.74 1.98 0.51
N ASN A 53 17.82 1.23 0.36
CA ASN A 53 19.01 1.68 -0.38
C ASN A 53 18.68 1.98 -1.85
N ALA A 54 17.88 1.14 -2.50
CA ALA A 54 17.42 1.39 -3.87
C ALA A 54 16.58 2.67 -3.95
N LEU A 55 15.65 2.87 -3.01
CA LEU A 55 14.83 4.09 -2.95
C LEU A 55 15.70 5.35 -2.73
N VAL A 56 16.70 5.30 -1.85
CA VAL A 56 17.67 6.39 -1.65
C VAL A 56 18.47 6.67 -2.93
N ALA A 57 18.79 5.63 -3.70
CA ALA A 57 19.44 5.75 -5.00
C ALA A 57 18.50 6.23 -6.12
N GLY A 58 17.22 6.49 -5.84
CA GLY A 58 16.25 7.03 -6.80
C GLY A 58 15.33 5.99 -7.44
N ALA A 59 15.33 4.74 -6.98
CA ALA A 59 14.34 3.76 -7.41
C ALA A 59 12.91 4.21 -7.01
N PRO A 60 11.90 3.98 -7.86
CA PRO A 60 10.52 4.34 -7.54
C PRO A 60 9.87 3.34 -6.59
N ILE A 61 8.82 3.78 -5.89
CA ILE A 61 7.84 2.86 -5.28
C ILE A 61 6.80 2.52 -6.33
N ILE A 62 6.61 1.22 -6.62
CA ILE A 62 5.64 0.76 -7.61
C ILE A 62 4.44 0.12 -6.90
N LEU A 63 3.25 0.63 -7.23
CA LEU A 63 1.97 -0.01 -6.95
C LEU A 63 1.62 -0.96 -8.10
N ARG A 64 1.42 -2.23 -7.79
CA ARG A 64 0.86 -3.20 -8.73
C ARG A 64 -0.57 -3.52 -8.33
N VAL A 65 -1.48 -3.37 -9.30
CA VAL A 65 -2.88 -3.80 -9.23
C VAL A 65 -3.00 -5.08 -10.06
N VAL A 66 -3.55 -6.14 -9.48
CA VAL A 66 -3.72 -7.41 -10.20
C VAL A 66 -4.88 -7.32 -11.19
N GLY A 67 -4.68 -7.73 -12.45
CA GLY A 67 -5.77 -7.77 -13.44
C GLY A 67 -6.15 -6.41 -14.04
N ALA A 68 -7.39 -6.31 -14.55
CA ALA A 68 -7.88 -5.16 -15.33
C ALA A 68 -8.96 -4.33 -14.60
N GLY A 69 -9.18 -4.57 -13.31
CA GLY A 69 -10.14 -3.84 -12.46
C GLY A 69 -9.55 -3.55 -11.09
N HIS A 70 -10.38 -3.30 -10.08
CA HIS A 70 -9.93 -3.20 -8.68
C HIS A 70 -9.99 -4.56 -7.96
N PRO A 71 -8.90 -5.37 -7.97
CA PRO A 71 -8.68 -6.42 -6.99
C PRO A 71 -7.25 -6.25 -6.39
N PRO A 72 -6.62 -7.26 -5.74
CA PRO A 72 -5.47 -7.09 -4.84
C PRO A 72 -4.34 -6.19 -5.34
N VAL A 73 -3.69 -5.53 -4.39
CA VAL A 73 -2.55 -4.64 -4.66
C VAL A 73 -1.31 -5.04 -3.88
N MET A 74 -0.13 -4.67 -4.41
CA MET A 74 1.14 -4.78 -3.69
C MET A 74 2.05 -3.57 -3.95
N LEU A 75 2.90 -3.25 -2.96
CA LEU A 75 3.99 -2.28 -3.10
C LEU A 75 5.36 -2.96 -3.14
N TYR A 76 6.23 -2.49 -4.03
CA TYR A 76 7.63 -2.90 -4.12
C TYR A 76 8.51 -1.74 -4.61
N ALA A 77 9.82 -1.80 -4.31
CA ALA A 77 10.79 -0.89 -4.90
C ALA A 77 11.08 -1.34 -6.34
N GLY A 78 11.09 -0.39 -7.28
CA GLY A 78 11.49 -0.64 -8.66
C GLY A 78 13.01 -0.66 -8.83
N ASP A 79 13.46 -0.59 -10.09
CA ASP A 79 14.87 -0.51 -10.41
C ASP A 79 15.40 0.93 -10.29
N VAL A 80 16.68 1.06 -9.95
CA VAL A 80 17.37 2.36 -9.91
C VAL A 80 17.52 2.88 -11.33
N PRO A 81 17.12 4.14 -11.64
CA PRO A 81 17.31 4.73 -12.96
C PRO A 81 18.80 4.80 -13.35
N SER A 82 19.09 4.55 -14.63
CA SER A 82 20.42 4.67 -15.23
C SER A 82 20.81 6.12 -15.55
#